data_AF-A0A2V2U6M5-F1
#
_entry.id   AF-A0A2V2U6M5-F1
#
_cell.length_a   1.000
_cell.length_b   1.000
_cell.length_c   1.000
_cell.angle_alpha   90.00
_cell.angle_beta   90.00
_cell.angle_gamma   90.00
#
_symmetry.space_group_name_H-M   'P 1'
#
loop_
_entity.id
_entity.type
_entity.pdbx_description
1 polymer ?
#
loop_
_entity_poly.entity_id
_entity_poly.type
_entity_poly.pdbx_seq_one_letter_code
_entity_poly.pdbx_strand_id
1 'polypeptide(L)'
;MQTPPVVTTDFLYLRHIGDRNISEDDFRKIQTDRVCEMQNWANILRRSQEEDKSIKLAIVTANNQSLCGFGPGTANLFCSMVNLRPVNW
;
A
#
# COMPACT_ATOMS: atom_id res chain seq x y z
N MET A 1 -9.63 -20.56 -6.27
CA MET A 1 -9.25 -19.84 -7.51
C MET A 1 -7.95 -19.13 -7.23
N GLN A 2 -6.88 -19.49 -7.94
CA GLN A 2 -5.59 -18.80 -7.83
C GLN A 2 -5.53 -17.86 -9.03
N THR A 3 -5.63 -16.55 -8.79
CA THR A 3 -5.45 -15.56 -9.84
C THR A 3 -4.03 -15.76 -10.39
N PRO A 4 -3.85 -15.98 -11.70
CA PRO A 4 -2.51 -16.05 -12.28
C PRO A 4 -1.74 -14.77 -11.91
N PRO A 5 -0.48 -14.85 -11.46
CA PRO A 5 0.34 -13.67 -11.19
C PRO A 5 0.84 -13.08 -12.52
N VAL A 6 -0.05 -12.91 -13.49
CA VAL A 6 0.25 -12.36 -14.81
C VAL A 6 -0.23 -10.92 -14.79
N VAL A 7 0.69 -10.00 -14.98
CA VAL A 7 0.40 -8.59 -15.16
C VAL A 7 -0.32 -8.42 -16.50
N THR A 8 -1.54 -7.90 -16.47
CA THR A 8 -2.41 -7.81 -17.65
C THR A 8 -2.34 -6.45 -18.34
N THR A 9 -1.59 -5.49 -17.80
CA THR A 9 -1.53 -4.11 -18.27
C THR A 9 -0.17 -3.49 -17.96
N ASP A 10 0.15 -2.34 -18.55
CA ASP A 10 1.40 -1.63 -18.33
C ASP A 10 1.46 -0.82 -17.01
N PHE A 11 0.56 -1.11 -16.07
CA PHE A 11 0.52 -0.49 -14.75
C PHE A 11 0.15 -1.47 -13.63
N LEU A 12 0.61 -1.17 -12.41
CA LEU A 12 0.23 -1.87 -11.20
C LEU A 12 -0.75 -1.02 -10.39
N TYR A 13 -1.73 -1.68 -9.78
CA TYR A 13 -2.68 -1.06 -8.86
C TYR A 13 -2.70 -1.78 -7.52
N LEU A 14 -2.25 -1.10 -6.47
CA LEU A 14 -2.26 -1.60 -5.09
C LEU A 14 -3.23 -0.76 -4.25
N ARG A 15 -4.13 -1.44 -3.54
CA ARG A 15 -5.09 -0.80 -2.64
C ARG A 15 -4.97 -1.35 -1.23
N HIS A 16 -4.49 -0.52 -0.31
CA HIS A 16 -4.51 -0.83 1.11
C HIS A 16 -5.94 -0.65 1.63
N ILE A 17 -6.56 -1.76 2.03
CA ILE A 17 -7.95 -1.80 2.53
C ILE A 17 -8.04 -1.81 4.07
N GLY A 18 -6.91 -1.93 4.76
CA GLY A 18 -6.86 -2.09 6.22
C GLY A 18 -7.22 -3.49 6.70
N ASP A 19 -7.24 -3.68 8.01
CA ASP A 19 -7.62 -4.93 8.65
C ASP A 19 -9.13 -4.97 8.88
N ARG A 20 -9.82 -5.91 8.23
CA ARG A 20 -11.28 -6.08 8.33
C ARG A 20 -11.71 -6.89 9.54
N ASN A 21 -10.77 -7.41 10.32
CA ASN A 21 -11.09 -8.19 11.53
C ASN A 21 -11.23 -7.29 12.77
N ILE A 22 -10.96 -5.99 12.65
CA ILE A 22 -11.16 -5.00 13.71
C ILE A 22 -12.63 -4.57 13.71
N SER A 23 -13.25 -4.57 14.89
CA SER A 23 -14.64 -4.12 15.05
C SER A 23 -14.78 -2.63 14.73
N GLU A 24 -15.97 -2.19 14.29
CA GLU A 24 -16.22 -0.78 13.99
C GLU A 24 -15.94 0.15 15.18
N ASP A 25 -16.21 -0.34 16.39
CA ASP A 25 -15.99 0.36 17.65
C ASP A 25 -14.50 0.52 18.02
N ASP A 26 -13.63 -0.25 17.39
CA ASP A 26 -12.20 -0.28 17.65
C ASP A 26 -11.37 0.39 16.54
N PHE A 27 -11.98 0.77 15.41
CA PHE A 27 -11.29 1.45 14.30
C PHE A 27 -10.57 2.73 14.70
N ARG A 28 -11.07 3.45 15.71
CA ARG A 28 -10.44 4.69 16.22
C ARG A 28 -9.46 4.45 17.38
N LYS A 29 -9.47 3.26 17.97
CA LYS A 29 -8.72 2.95 19.20
C LYS A 29 -7.44 2.19 18.92
N ILE A 30 -7.46 1.30 17.92
CA ILE A 30 -6.33 0.43 17.62
C ILE A 30 -5.53 1.03 16.47
N GLN A 31 -4.43 1.70 16.80
CA GLN A 31 -3.36 1.98 15.85
C GLN A 31 -2.39 0.80 15.86
N THR A 32 -2.57 -0.12 14.91
CA THR A 32 -1.58 -1.18 14.72
C THR A 32 -0.45 -0.66 13.85
N ASP A 33 0.78 -0.79 14.33
CA ASP A 33 1.96 -0.58 13.50
C ASP A 33 2.03 -1.69 12.44
N ARG A 34 1.77 -1.32 11.18
CA ARG A 34 1.91 -2.21 10.01
C ARG A 34 3.04 -1.74 9.10
N VAL A 35 4.04 -1.03 9.63
CA VAL A 35 5.23 -0.59 8.87
C VAL A 35 5.90 -1.75 8.16
N CYS A 36 6.05 -2.91 8.83
CA CYS A 36 6.61 -4.11 8.23
C CYS A 36 5.81 -4.62 7.02
N GLU A 37 4.47 -4.59 7.09
CA GLU A 37 3.62 -5.02 5.98
C GLU A 37 3.72 -4.04 4.80
N MET A 38 3.71 -2.73 5.07
CA MET A 38 3.90 -1.72 4.03
C MET A 38 5.27 -1.83 3.35
N GLN A 39 6.33 -2.09 4.13
CA GLN A 39 7.67 -2.32 3.58
C GLN A 39 7.71 -3.55 2.68
N ASN A 40 7.01 -4.63 3.07
CA ASN A 40 6.90 -5.82 2.23
C ASN A 40 6.19 -5.51 0.90
N TRP A 41 5.10 -4.74 0.93
CA TRP A 41 4.40 -4.30 -0.28
C TRP A 41 5.27 -3.40 -1.18
N ALA A 42 6.04 -2.48 -0.60
CA ALA A 42 7.00 -1.66 -1.34
C ALA A 42 8.06 -2.52 -2.04
N ASN A 43 8.57 -3.54 -1.36
CA ASN A 43 9.53 -4.49 -1.93
C ASN A 43 8.93 -5.32 -3.06
N ILE A 44 7.68 -5.77 -2.92
CA ILE A 44 6.96 -6.52 -3.97
C ILE A 44 6.78 -5.63 -5.21
N LEU A 45 6.32 -4.39 -5.05
CA LEU A 45 6.16 -3.47 -6.18
C LEU A 45 7.47 -3.24 -6.93
N ARG A 46 8.56 -2.97 -6.19
CA ARG A 46 9.89 -2.78 -6.79
C ARG A 46 10.32 -4.02 -7.56
N ARG A 47 10.17 -5.20 -6.97
CA ARG A 47 10.53 -6.46 -7.59
C ARG A 47 9.71 -6.72 -8.86
N SER A 48 8.40 -6.47 -8.83
CA SER A 48 7.54 -6.61 -10.01
C SER A 48 7.97 -5.69 -11.15
N GLN A 49 8.37 -4.45 -10.85
CA GLN A 49 8.90 -3.52 -11.87
C GLN A 49 10.29 -3.93 -12.41
N GLU A 50 11.13 -4.56 -11.57
CA GLU A 50 12.43 -5.11 -11.99
C GLU A 50 12.29 -6.36 -12.87
N GLU A 51 11.32 -7.23 -12.55
CA GLU A 51 11.03 -8.48 -13.29
C GLU A 51 10.30 -8.22 -14.61
N ASP A 52 9.39 -7.24 -14.64
CA ASP A 52 8.60 -6.89 -15.83
C ASP A 52 8.78 -5.41 -16.22
N LYS A 53 9.63 -5.19 -17.22
CA LYS A 53 9.90 -3.85 -17.77
C LYS A 53 8.74 -3.24 -18.56
N SER A 54 7.66 -3.99 -18.81
CA SER A 54 6.46 -3.44 -19.46
C SER A 54 5.66 -2.52 -18.51
N ILE A 55 5.89 -2.64 -17.20
CA ILE A 55 5.24 -1.84 -16.16
C ILE A 55 5.84 -0.43 -16.14
N LYS A 56 5.04 0.56 -16.52
CA LYS A 56 5.44 1.97 -16.57
C LYS A 56 4.95 2.78 -15.36
N LEU A 57 3.89 2.32 -14.72
CA LEU A 57 3.21 3.06 -13.65
C LEU A 57 2.82 2.13 -12.50
N ALA A 58 3.00 2.60 -11.26
CA ALA A 58 2.44 1.95 -10.08
C ALA A 58 1.57 2.95 -9.33
N ILE A 59 0.30 2.60 -9.14
CA ILE A 59 -0.68 3.41 -8.42
C ILE A 59 -0.94 2.73 -7.08
N VAL A 60 -0.66 3.44 -5.99
CA VAL A 60 -0.90 2.96 -4.62
C VAL A 60 -1.95 3.84 -3.97
N THR A 61 -2.99 3.21 -3.44
CA THR A 61 -4.10 3.91 -2.77
C THR A 61 -4.21 3.46 -1.32
N ALA A 62 -4.21 4.42 -0.41
CA ALA A 62 -4.44 4.20 1.02
C ALA A 62 -5.93 4.45 1.32
N ASN A 63 -6.72 3.37 1.33
CA ASN A 63 -8.15 3.41 1.66
C ASN A 63 -8.45 2.74 3.00
N ASN A 64 -7.49 2.81 3.90
CA ASN A 64 -7.50 2.21 5.21
C ASN A 64 -8.11 3.17 6.23
N GLN A 65 -9.05 2.66 7.03
CA GLN A 65 -9.47 3.31 8.28
C GLN A 65 -8.59 2.90 9.48
N SER A 66 -7.73 1.87 9.33
CA SER A 66 -7.04 1.23 10.46
C SER A 66 -5.52 1.36 10.51
N LEU A 67 -4.87 2.10 9.59
CA LEU A 67 -3.47 2.51 9.79
C LEU A 67 -3.44 3.99 10.13
N CYS A 68 -3.11 4.28 11.39
CA CYS A 68 -3.02 5.63 11.92
C CYS A 68 -4.31 6.47 11.81
N GLY A 69 -5.48 5.87 11.53
CA GLY A 69 -6.75 6.58 11.33
C GLY A 69 -6.74 7.65 10.23
N PHE A 70 -5.67 7.71 9.42
CA PHE A 70 -5.34 8.84 8.58
C PHE A 70 -4.71 8.36 7.28
N GLY A 71 -5.57 8.23 6.25
CA GLY A 71 -5.18 7.85 4.90
C GLY A 71 -4.03 8.71 4.33
N PRO A 72 -4.03 10.05 4.49
CA PRO A 72 -2.92 10.87 4.01
C PRO A 72 -1.58 10.55 4.69
N GLY A 73 -1.57 10.28 5.99
CA GLY A 73 -0.36 9.90 6.73
C GLY A 73 0.20 8.56 6.28
N THR A 74 -0.68 7.58 6.02
CA THR A 74 -0.29 6.29 5.45
C THR A 74 0.33 6.46 4.07
N ALA A 75 -0.31 7.24 3.20
CA ALA A 75 0.22 7.52 1.86
C ALA A 75 1.59 8.21 1.94
N ASN A 76 1.76 9.15 2.87
CA ASN A 76 3.02 9.89 3.03
C ASN A 76 4.17 9.01 3.55
N LEU A 77 3.85 8.13 4.50
CA LEU A 77 4.78 7.13 5.00
C LEU A 77 5.19 6.17 3.87
N PHE A 78 4.23 5.70 3.07
CA PHE A 78 4.52 4.86 1.91
C PHE A 78 5.40 5.57 0.88
N CYS A 79 5.16 6.87 0.61
CA CYS A 79 6.04 7.68 -0.24
C CYS A 79 7.49 7.61 0.24
N SER A 80 7.72 7.80 1.54
CA SER A 80 9.06 7.70 2.13
C SER A 80 9.69 6.32 1.89
N MET A 81 8.91 5.24 2.02
CA MET A 81 9.38 3.86 1.84
C MET A 81 9.77 3.54 0.39
N VAL A 82 9.14 4.18 -0.59
CA VAL A 82 9.46 4.03 -2.01
C VAL A 82 10.41 5.12 -2.53
N ASN A 83 11.11 5.83 -1.62
CA ASN A 83 12.01 6.95 -1.92
C ASN A 83 11.36 8.11 -2.71
N LEU A 84 10.05 8.29 -2.56
CA LEU A 84 9.34 9.46 -3.05
C LEU A 84 9.32 10.55 -1.98
N ARG A 85 9.28 11.80 -2.42
CA ARG A 85 9.22 12.94 -1.50
C ARG A 85 7.87 12.95 -0.77
N PRO A 86 7.88 13.00 0.57
CA PRO A 86 6.66 13.24 1.34
C PRO A 86 5.99 14.55 0.91
N VAL A 87 4.67 14.59 0.95
CA VAL A 87 3.88 15.80 0.75
C VAL A 87 3.66 16.44 2.11
N ASN A 88 4.00 17.73 2.22
CA ASN A 88 3.55 18.58 3.31
C ASN A 88 2.25 19.27 2.86
N TRP A 89 1.19 19.12 3.66
CA TRP A 89 -0.12 19.72 3.45
C TRP A 89 -0.41 20.77 4.51
#